data_AF-A0A7R7DUG1-F1
#
_entry.id   AF-A0A7R7DUG1-F1
#
_cell.length_a   1.000
_cell.length_b   1.000
_cell.length_c   1.000
_cell.angle_alpha   90.00
_cell.angle_beta   90.00
_cell.angle_gamma   90.00
#
_symmetry.space_group_name_H-M   'P 1'
#
loop_
_entity.id
_entity.type
_entity.pdbx_description
1 polymer ?
#
loop_
_entity_poly.entity_id
_entity_poly.type
_entity_poly.pdbx_seq_one_letter_code
_entity_poly.pdbx_strand_id
1 'polypeptide(L)'
;MTSRPAPQDDRRPATATIRPGGPLDLTLRIAGGLVAVWGSIVATLLEAFLVPLRIDGVRAPICLLLAVVGNIALMRFAHVVTGSRLFALLPGLVWFGVTIVLSTQTGAGDTVLVGGDWVPLALLLLGAASVAVGAYLVVVPRRR
;
A
#
# COMPACT_ATOMS: atom_id res chain seq x y z
N MET A 1 40.84 20.89 52.69
CA MET A 1 40.92 20.66 51.24
C MET A 1 40.35 19.26 50.97
N THR A 2 39.03 19.09 50.92
CA THR A 2 38.14 19.20 49.72
C THR A 2 38.59 18.24 48.62
N SER A 3 37.81 17.22 48.25
CA SER A 3 36.69 17.42 47.32
C SER A 3 35.55 16.39 47.52
N ARG A 4 34.34 16.90 47.80
CA ARG A 4 33.06 16.18 47.68
C ARG A 4 32.73 16.04 46.19
N PRO A 5 32.38 14.86 45.65
CA PRO A 5 31.92 14.75 44.27
C PRO A 5 30.62 15.56 44.14
N ALA A 6 30.56 16.45 43.15
CA ALA A 6 29.36 17.20 42.83
C ALA A 6 28.23 16.22 42.44
N PRO A 7 26.95 16.53 42.74
CA PRO A 7 25.83 15.77 42.21
C PRO A 7 25.90 15.89 40.69
N GLN A 8 26.12 14.77 40.02
CA GLN A 8 26.08 14.67 38.57
C GLN A 8 24.64 14.95 38.16
N ASP A 9 24.41 16.15 37.65
CA ASP A 9 23.10 16.64 37.21
C ASP A 9 22.69 15.82 35.98
N ASP A 10 21.98 14.73 36.25
CA ASP A 10 21.47 13.73 35.30
C ASP A 10 20.32 14.31 34.46
N ARG A 11 20.45 15.57 34.00
CA ARG A 11 19.61 16.18 32.98
C ARG A 11 19.93 15.54 31.64
N ARG A 12 19.54 14.28 31.49
CA ARG A 12 19.14 13.76 30.18
C ARG A 12 18.20 14.83 29.63
N PRO A 13 18.48 15.44 28.46
CA PRO A 13 17.51 16.35 27.86
C PRO A 13 16.22 15.55 27.79
N ALA A 14 15.21 15.99 28.54
CA ALA A 14 13.90 15.37 28.51
C ALA A 14 13.52 15.35 27.04
N THR A 15 13.59 14.18 26.42
CA THR A 15 13.19 13.99 25.03
C THR A 15 11.78 14.50 25.00
N ALA A 16 11.59 15.72 24.47
CA ALA A 16 10.29 16.35 24.39
C ALA A 16 9.48 15.39 23.55
N THR A 17 8.65 14.60 24.23
CA THR A 17 7.72 13.68 23.60
C THR A 17 6.74 14.60 22.90
N ILE A 18 7.00 14.87 21.62
CA ILE A 18 6.03 15.51 20.73
C ILE A 18 4.78 14.67 20.88
N ARG A 19 3.79 15.20 21.62
CA ARG A 19 2.56 14.49 21.95
C ARG A 19 1.80 14.34 20.63
N PRO A 20 1.73 13.15 20.02
CA PRO A 20 0.95 12.98 18.81
C PRO A 20 -0.50 12.87 19.27
N GLY A 21 -1.31 13.90 19.07
CA GLY A 21 -2.69 13.85 19.57
C GLY A 21 -3.59 15.05 19.29
N GLY A 22 -3.23 15.92 18.35
CA GLY A 22 -4.15 16.98 17.93
C GLY A 22 -5.23 16.43 16.99
N PRO A 23 -6.45 17.01 16.98
CA PRO A 23 -7.49 16.64 16.01
C PRO A 23 -7.02 16.79 14.55
N LEU A 24 -6.12 17.75 14.29
CA LEU A 24 -5.49 17.94 12.98
C LEU A 24 -4.62 16.73 12.55
N ASP A 25 -3.89 16.11 13.47
CA ASP A 25 -3.10 14.90 13.18
C ASP A 25 -4.01 13.76 12.78
N LEU A 26 -5.13 13.60 13.49
CA LEU A 26 -6.14 12.59 13.14
C LEU A 26 -6.76 12.86 11.77
N THR A 27 -7.12 14.11 11.45
CA THR A 27 -7.66 14.49 10.15
C THR A 27 -6.67 14.18 9.02
N LEU A 28 -5.39 14.53 9.18
CA LEU A 28 -4.35 14.25 8.18
C LEU A 28 -4.15 12.75 7.97
N ARG A 29 -4.21 11.96 9.04
CA ARG A 29 -4.12 10.50 8.97
C ARG A 29 -5.31 9.91 8.21
N ILE A 30 -6.53 10.34 8.52
CA ILE A 30 -7.75 9.89 7.82
C ILE A 30 -7.68 10.29 6.34
N ALA A 31 -7.34 11.54 6.05
CA ALA A 31 -7.22 12.04 4.68
C ALA A 31 -6.15 11.26 3.90
N GLY A 32 -4.98 11.02 4.48
CA GLY A 32 -3.93 10.21 3.87
C GLY A 32 -4.33 8.76 3.61
N GLY A 33 -5.03 8.14 4.55
CA GLY A 33 -5.60 6.80 4.35
C GLY A 33 -6.62 6.77 3.22
N LEU A 34 -7.50 7.77 3.15
CA LEU A 34 -8.51 7.90 2.10
C LEU A 34 -7.87 8.11 0.72
N VAL A 35 -6.82 8.94 0.63
CA VAL A 35 -6.04 9.14 -0.61
C VAL A 35 -5.38 7.84 -1.05
N ALA A 36 -4.84 7.04 -0.13
CA ALA A 36 -4.24 5.75 -0.46
C ALA A 36 -5.28 4.74 -1.00
N VAL A 37 -6.48 4.73 -0.40
CA VAL A 37 -7.60 3.90 -0.88
C VAL A 37 -8.06 4.35 -2.26
N TRP A 38 -8.25 5.65 -2.48
CA TRP A 38 -8.59 6.20 -3.79
C TRP A 38 -7.52 5.89 -4.84
N GLY A 39 -6.25 6.05 -4.48
CA GLY A 39 -5.13 5.70 -5.34
C GLY A 39 -5.14 4.23 -5.76
N SER A 40 -5.52 3.33 -4.85
CA SER A 40 -5.69 1.90 -5.14
C SER A 40 -6.80 1.63 -6.16
N ILE A 41 -7.96 2.29 -6.01
CA ILE A 41 -9.07 2.17 -6.98
C ILE A 41 -8.61 2.66 -8.36
N VAL A 42 -8.01 3.85 -8.44
CA VAL A 42 -7.53 4.43 -9.71
C VAL A 42 -6.47 3.55 -10.34
N ALA A 43 -5.53 3.03 -9.57
CA ALA A 43 -4.50 2.10 -10.06
C ALA A 43 -5.14 0.83 -10.65
N THR A 44 -6.10 0.24 -9.95
CA THR A 44 -6.80 -0.96 -10.43
C THR A 44 -7.53 -0.71 -11.75
N LEU A 45 -8.17 0.45 -11.90
CA LEU A 45 -8.83 0.83 -13.15
C LEU A 45 -7.82 1.04 -14.28
N LEU A 46 -6.70 1.73 -14.02
CA LEU A 46 -5.63 1.90 -15.01
C LEU A 46 -5.06 0.55 -15.46
N GLU A 47 -4.83 -0.36 -14.51
CA GLU A 47 -4.38 -1.71 -14.80
C GLU A 47 -5.37 -2.45 -15.71
N ALA A 48 -6.67 -2.36 -15.45
CA ALA A 48 -7.71 -2.94 -16.30
C ALA A 48 -7.64 -2.41 -17.74
N PHE A 49 -7.40 -1.11 -17.93
CA PHE A 49 -7.20 -0.52 -19.26
C PHE A 49 -5.86 -0.91 -19.92
N LEU A 50 -4.83 -1.23 -19.13
CA LEU A 50 -3.50 -1.64 -19.60
C LEU A 50 -3.42 -3.13 -19.94
N VAL A 51 -4.30 -3.98 -19.40
CA VAL A 51 -4.37 -5.42 -19.69
C VAL A 51 -4.42 -5.76 -21.20
N PRO A 52 -5.24 -5.08 -22.04
CA PRO A 52 -5.28 -5.35 -23.48
C PRO A 52 -4.17 -4.67 -24.27
N LEU A 53 -3.28 -3.87 -23.65
CA LEU A 53 -2.26 -3.10 -24.34
C LEU A 53 -1.27 -4.01 -25.07
N ARG A 54 -1.09 -3.75 -26.35
CA ARG A 54 -0.16 -4.47 -27.23
C ARG A 54 0.81 -3.49 -27.88
N ILE A 55 2.06 -3.90 -27.96
CA ILE A 55 3.14 -3.22 -28.68
C ILE A 55 3.63 -4.23 -29.71
N ASP A 56 3.59 -3.88 -31.00
CA ASP A 56 3.95 -4.76 -32.12
C ASP A 56 3.24 -6.13 -32.10
N GLY A 57 1.97 -6.15 -31.69
CA GLY A 57 1.16 -7.37 -31.60
C GLY A 57 1.40 -8.22 -30.34
N VAL A 58 2.47 -7.95 -29.58
CA VAL A 58 2.81 -8.60 -28.31
C VAL A 58 2.19 -7.85 -27.13
N ARG A 59 1.67 -8.57 -26.14
CA ARG A 59 1.11 -7.93 -24.93
C ARG A 59 2.21 -7.28 -24.10
N ALA A 60 2.02 -6.02 -23.73
CA ALA A 60 2.98 -5.29 -22.91
C ALA A 60 2.67 -5.51 -21.41
N PRO A 61 3.59 -6.05 -20.61
CA PRO A 61 3.35 -6.38 -19.19
C PRO A 61 3.37 -5.15 -18.27
N ILE A 62 3.04 -3.97 -18.79
CA ILE A 62 3.10 -2.70 -18.05
C ILE A 62 2.11 -2.71 -16.88
N CYS A 63 0.93 -3.32 -17.05
CA CYS A 63 -0.02 -3.50 -15.95
C CYS A 63 0.57 -4.33 -14.80
N LEU A 64 1.40 -5.33 -15.08
CA LEU A 64 2.02 -6.19 -14.05
C LEU A 64 3.02 -5.39 -13.21
N LEU A 65 3.84 -4.57 -13.89
CA LEU A 65 4.78 -3.67 -13.21
C LEU A 65 4.04 -2.65 -12.35
N LEU A 66 2.96 -2.07 -12.87
CA LEU A 66 2.14 -1.10 -12.15
C LEU A 66 1.48 -1.74 -10.92
N ALA A 67 0.94 -2.95 -11.04
CA ALA A 67 0.34 -3.66 -9.92
C ALA A 67 1.35 -3.94 -8.81
N VAL A 68 2.55 -4.44 -9.16
CA VAL A 68 3.56 -4.77 -8.16
C VAL A 68 4.09 -3.51 -7.46
N VAL A 69 4.51 -2.51 -8.23
CA VAL A 69 5.09 -1.28 -7.68
C VAL A 69 4.03 -0.45 -6.97
N GLY A 70 2.84 -0.32 -7.57
CA GLY A 70 1.71 0.45 -7.06
C GLY A 70 1.23 -0.07 -5.72
N ASN A 71 1.01 -1.39 -5.59
CA ASN A 71 0.58 -1.99 -4.32
C ASN A 71 1.58 -1.74 -3.20
N ILE A 72 2.87 -2.01 -3.43
CA ILE A 72 3.91 -1.81 -2.42
C ILE A 72 4.01 -0.32 -2.04
N ALA A 73 3.98 0.57 -3.03
CA ALA A 73 4.09 2.02 -2.81
C ALA A 73 2.89 2.56 -2.02
N LEU A 74 1.66 2.20 -2.40
CA LEU A 74 0.43 2.64 -1.74
C LEU A 74 0.34 2.14 -0.30
N MET A 75 0.67 0.88 -0.05
CA MET A 75 0.69 0.32 1.31
C MET A 75 1.75 1.00 2.18
N ARG A 76 2.94 1.25 1.64
CA ARG A 76 4.00 1.99 2.36
C ARG A 76 3.59 3.43 2.63
N PHE A 77 3.01 4.11 1.66
CA PHE A 77 2.50 5.48 1.81
C PHE A 77 1.44 5.55 2.90
N ALA A 78 0.44 4.66 2.85
CA ALA A 78 -0.61 4.56 3.86
C ALA A 78 -0.01 4.30 5.26
N HIS A 79 1.02 3.45 5.36
CA HIS A 79 1.71 3.22 6.63
C HIS A 79 2.44 4.46 7.15
N VAL A 80 3.18 5.17 6.28
CA VAL A 80 3.95 6.37 6.65
C VAL A 80 3.03 7.50 7.11
N VAL A 81 1.90 7.71 6.42
CA VAL A 81 0.98 8.81 6.74
C VAL A 81 0.10 8.49 7.95
N THR A 82 -0.41 7.26 8.05
CA THR A 82 -1.31 6.88 9.16
C THR A 82 -0.58 6.43 10.42
N GLY A 83 0.67 5.98 10.30
CA GLY A 83 1.41 5.31 11.38
C GLY A 83 0.79 3.99 11.85
N SER A 84 -0.26 3.52 11.18
CA SER A 84 -0.99 2.30 11.54
C SER A 84 -0.68 1.17 10.57
N ARG A 85 -0.46 -0.02 11.11
CA ARG A 85 -0.29 -1.23 10.30
C ARG A 85 -1.60 -1.67 9.66
N LEU A 86 -2.73 -1.44 10.33
CA LEU A 86 -4.03 -1.88 9.83
C LEU A 86 -4.49 -1.03 8.63
N PHE A 87 -4.39 0.29 8.74
CA PHE A 87 -4.74 1.20 7.64
C PHE A 87 -3.83 1.01 6.42
N ALA A 88 -2.58 0.57 6.62
CA ALA A 88 -1.66 0.26 5.54
C ALA A 88 -2.07 -0.94 4.68
N LEU A 89 -2.93 -1.84 5.20
CA LEU A 89 -3.42 -2.99 4.44
C LEU A 89 -4.61 -2.64 3.54
N LEU A 90 -5.34 -1.57 3.85
CA LEU A 90 -6.55 -1.20 3.12
C LEU A 90 -6.33 -1.02 1.62
N PRO A 91 -5.28 -0.32 1.13
CA PRO A 91 -5.09 -0.16 -0.31
C PRO A 91 -4.95 -1.50 -1.02
N GLY A 92 -4.21 -2.47 -0.46
CA GLY A 92 -4.04 -3.79 -1.05
C GLY A 92 -5.32 -4.62 -1.02
N LEU A 93 -6.10 -4.55 0.07
CA LEU A 93 -7.42 -5.17 0.18
C LEU A 93 -8.42 -4.61 -0.83
N VAL A 94 -8.44 -3.28 -0.99
CA VAL A 94 -9.30 -2.59 -1.95
C VAL A 94 -8.92 -2.97 -3.38
N TRP A 95 -7.62 -2.95 -3.70
CA TRP A 95 -7.11 -3.36 -5.01
C TRP A 95 -7.56 -4.79 -5.33
N PHE A 96 -7.35 -5.72 -4.39
CA PHE A 96 -7.73 -7.12 -4.56
C PHE A 96 -9.25 -7.28 -4.74
N GLY A 97 -10.04 -6.62 -3.89
CA GLY A 97 -11.50 -6.65 -3.98
C GLY A 97 -12.03 -6.13 -5.31
N VAL A 98 -11.54 -4.97 -5.76
CA VAL A 98 -11.91 -4.38 -7.05
C VAL A 98 -11.48 -5.29 -8.21
N THR A 99 -10.27 -5.83 -8.16
CA THR A 99 -9.76 -6.78 -9.17
C THR A 99 -10.63 -8.03 -9.26
N ILE A 100 -11.08 -8.59 -8.13
CA ILE A 100 -12.01 -9.73 -8.10
C ILE A 100 -13.37 -9.34 -8.71
N VAL A 101 -13.89 -8.16 -8.39
CA VAL A 101 -15.15 -7.66 -8.99
C VAL A 101 -15.02 -7.52 -10.50
N LEU A 102 -13.91 -7.00 -11.03
CA LEU A 102 -13.71 -6.93 -12.48
C LEU A 102 -13.40 -8.29 -13.12
N SER A 103 -13.03 -9.29 -12.30
CA SER A 103 -12.78 -10.66 -12.76
C SER A 103 -14.06 -11.50 -12.85
N THR A 104 -15.19 -10.99 -12.35
CA THR A 104 -16.46 -11.71 -12.46
C THR A 104 -17.03 -11.57 -13.87
N GLN A 105 -17.74 -12.60 -14.30
CA GLN A 105 -18.43 -12.62 -15.58
C GLN A 105 -19.61 -11.65 -15.52
N THR A 106 -19.79 -10.82 -16.55
CA THR A 106 -20.98 -9.99 -16.64
C THR A 106 -22.19 -10.82 -17.10
N GLY A 107 -23.40 -10.29 -16.95
CA GLY A 107 -24.63 -10.96 -17.42
C GLY A 107 -24.66 -11.24 -18.93
N ALA A 108 -23.76 -10.64 -19.71
CA ALA A 108 -23.59 -10.90 -21.15
C ALA A 108 -22.61 -12.06 -21.46
N GLY A 109 -21.97 -12.65 -20.44
CA GLY A 109 -21.04 -13.76 -20.58
C GLY A 109 -19.60 -13.36 -20.89
N ASP A 110 -19.31 -12.07 -21.05
CA ASP A 110 -17.95 -11.54 -21.18
C ASP A 110 -17.33 -11.27 -19.80
N THR A 111 -16.01 -11.25 -19.76
CA THR A 111 -15.26 -10.98 -18.53
C THR A 111 -14.34 -9.79 -18.77
N VAL A 112 -14.38 -8.80 -17.87
CA VAL A 112 -13.59 -7.57 -18.01
C VAL A 112 -12.11 -7.83 -17.78
N LEU A 113 -11.75 -8.61 -16.75
CA LEU A 113 -10.38 -9.03 -16.51
C LEU A 113 -10.11 -10.48 -16.93
N VAL A 114 -10.94 -11.46 -16.57
CA VAL A 114 -10.62 -12.89 -16.78
C VAL A 114 -11.19 -13.42 -18.11
N GLY A 115 -10.60 -12.98 -19.22
CA GLY A 115 -10.63 -13.73 -20.48
C GLY A 115 -9.64 -14.90 -20.44
N GLY A 116 -9.74 -15.88 -21.33
CA GLY A 116 -8.86 -17.07 -21.42
C GLY A 116 -7.39 -16.77 -21.77
N ASP A 117 -6.79 -15.81 -21.10
CA ASP A 117 -5.51 -15.17 -21.38
C ASP A 117 -4.60 -15.17 -20.15
N TRP A 118 -3.29 -15.21 -20.39
CA TRP A 118 -2.29 -15.29 -19.32
C TRP A 118 -2.05 -13.96 -18.58
N VAL A 119 -2.26 -12.80 -19.22
CA VAL A 119 -1.97 -11.49 -18.62
C VAL A 119 -2.84 -11.19 -17.40
N PRO A 120 -4.18 -11.37 -17.45
CA PRO A 120 -5.03 -11.18 -16.28
C PRO A 120 -4.72 -12.16 -15.13
N LEU A 121 -4.38 -13.41 -15.47
CA LEU A 121 -3.94 -14.40 -14.48
C LEU A 121 -2.63 -13.97 -13.80
N ALA A 122 -1.65 -13.52 -14.60
CA ALA A 122 -0.39 -12.99 -14.10
C ALA A 122 -0.61 -11.73 -13.24
N LEU A 123 -1.53 -10.86 -13.63
CA LEU A 123 -1.91 -9.66 -12.87
C LEU A 123 -2.46 -10.05 -11.49
N LEU A 124 -3.41 -10.99 -11.46
CA LEU A 124 -4.00 -11.46 -10.21
C LEU A 124 -2.94 -12.10 -9.30
N LEU A 125 -2.09 -12.98 -9.84
CA LEU A 125 -1.05 -13.67 -9.08
C LEU A 125 0.03 -12.72 -8.56
N LEU A 126 0.63 -11.91 -9.45
CA LEU A 126 1.71 -10.99 -9.08
C LEU A 126 1.21 -9.85 -8.20
N GLY A 127 0.03 -9.32 -8.49
CA GLY A 127 -0.59 -8.29 -7.67
C GLY A 127 -0.92 -8.81 -6.27
N ALA A 128 -1.55 -9.99 -6.14
CA ALA A 128 -1.80 -10.60 -4.83
C ALA A 128 -0.49 -10.89 -4.07
N ALA A 129 0.53 -11.42 -4.74
CA ALA A 129 1.85 -11.62 -4.15
C ALA A 129 2.47 -10.29 -3.68
N SER A 130 2.34 -9.21 -4.45
CA SER A 130 2.85 -7.90 -4.06
C SER A 130 2.13 -7.31 -2.84
N VAL A 131 0.82 -7.54 -2.70
CA VAL A 131 0.06 -7.16 -1.50
C VAL A 131 0.56 -7.95 -0.29
N ALA A 132 0.79 -9.26 -0.43
CA ALA A 132 1.34 -10.10 0.63
C ALA A 132 2.75 -9.64 1.06
N VAL A 133 3.62 -9.35 0.09
CA VAL A 133 4.96 -8.80 0.34
C VAL A 133 4.88 -7.42 1.01
N GLY A 134 4.03 -6.52 0.51
CA GLY A 134 3.80 -5.21 1.11
C GLY A 134 3.30 -5.31 2.55
N ALA A 135 2.37 -6.22 2.81
CA ALA A 135 1.86 -6.51 4.15
C ALA A 135 2.98 -7.02 5.06
N TYR A 136 3.79 -7.98 4.60
CA TYR A 136 4.94 -8.48 5.35
C TYR A 136 5.92 -7.37 5.70
N LEU A 137 6.27 -6.50 4.74
CA LEU A 137 7.20 -5.39 4.94
C LEU A 137 6.71 -4.35 5.94
N VAL A 138 5.40 -4.15 6.06
CA VAL A 138 4.80 -3.18 6.99
C VAL A 138 4.56 -3.79 8.38
N VAL A 139 4.16 -5.06 8.43
CA VAL A 139 3.76 -5.72 9.68
C VAL A 139 4.95 -6.26 10.46
N VAL A 140 5.92 -6.87 9.76
CA VAL A 140 7.04 -7.54 10.41
C VAL A 140 8.09 -6.52 10.85
N PRO A 141 8.36 -6.40 12.17
CA PRO A 141 9.40 -5.49 12.66
C PRO A 141 10.77 -5.94 12.15
N ARG A 142 11.52 -5.04 11.50
CA ARG A 142 12.93 -5.28 11.20
C ARG A 142 13.71 -5.29 12.52
N ARG A 143 14.16 -6.46 12.97
CA ARG A 143 15.15 -6.56 14.03
C ARG A 143 16.44 -5.90 13.52
N ARG A 144 16.81 -4.77 14.12
CA ARG A 144 18.15 -4.18 14.03
C ARG A 144 18.90 -4.50 15.31
#